data_AF-W3VA90-F1
#
_entry.id   AF-W3VA90-F1
#
_cell.length_a   1.000
_cell.length_b   1.000
_cell.length_c   1.000
_cell.angle_alpha   90.00
_cell.angle_beta   90.00
_cell.angle_gamma   90.00
#
_symmetry.space_group_name_H-M   'P 1'
#
loop_
_entity.id
_entity.type
_entity.pdbx_description
1 polymer ?
#
loop_
_entity_poly.entity_id
_entity_poly.type
_entity_poly.pdbx_seq_one_letter_code
_entity_poly.pdbx_strand_id
1 'polypeptide(L)'
;MPLPLLAPAASALLAAAEWTLAACATGLATVGVMESTKDREGEQDKAKADTQTIASSRTECEKCPAIGNVTMVWEKTTSYSEITIAYQSKIAGTIYNPKLNIIETWLCMNTNFDGWKPAQCLFLEAKAKYDQFFKNGEPKNFYKDVKLKGDMSGHDSMIYQAKKQNLVYINLNNVPKSHWHFLQPVSYAYFSRAFTKFNNIKVFNTVI
;
A
#
# COMPACT_ATOMS: atom_id res chain seq x y z
N MET A 1 57.46 2.21 -7.37
CA MET A 1 56.95 1.57 -6.14
C MET A 1 55.43 1.79 -6.06
N PRO A 2 54.66 0.83 -5.56
CA PRO A 2 53.43 0.33 -6.20
C PRO A 2 52.10 0.63 -5.47
N LEU A 3 50.99 0.30 -6.17
CA LEU A 3 49.55 0.35 -5.84
C LEU A 3 49.11 -0.35 -4.53
N PRO A 4 47.92 -0.03 -3.99
CA PRO A 4 46.68 -0.78 -4.34
C PRO A 4 45.50 0.18 -4.64
N LEU A 5 44.72 0.03 -5.73
CA LEU A 5 43.68 -0.97 -6.01
C LEU A 5 42.78 -1.27 -4.79
N LEU A 6 41.68 -0.53 -4.66
CA LEU A 6 40.47 -1.03 -4.01
C LEU A 6 39.25 -0.82 -4.92
N ALA A 7 38.54 -1.93 -5.10
CA ALA A 7 37.42 -2.21 -5.97
C ALA A 7 36.14 -1.38 -5.64
N PRO A 8 35.17 -1.31 -6.56
CA PRO A 8 33.85 -0.77 -6.26
C PRO A 8 33.13 -1.71 -5.27
N ALA A 9 32.82 -1.19 -4.08
CA ALA A 9 31.99 -1.90 -3.12
C ALA A 9 30.55 -1.99 -3.66
N ALA A 10 30.24 -3.20 -4.11
CA ALA A 10 28.95 -3.83 -4.28
C ALA A 10 27.71 -3.05 -3.80
N SER A 11 26.80 -2.91 -4.75
CA SER A 11 25.34 -2.89 -4.62
C SER A 11 24.85 -3.40 -3.26
N ALA A 12 24.16 -2.56 -2.51
CA ALA A 12 23.34 -2.97 -1.37
C ALA A 12 22.12 -3.76 -1.87
N LEU A 13 22.36 -4.99 -2.33
CA LEU A 13 21.38 -6.06 -2.44
C LEU A 13 21.55 -6.92 -1.19
N LEU A 14 20.90 -6.58 -0.08
CA LEU A 14 20.66 -7.49 1.05
C LEU A 14 19.82 -6.78 2.12
N ALA A 15 18.50 -6.75 1.90
CA ALA A 15 17.49 -6.69 2.96
C ALA A 15 16.08 -6.86 2.34
N ALA A 16 15.75 -8.06 1.87
CA ALA A 16 14.37 -8.57 1.76
C ALA A 16 14.33 -10.04 1.27
N ALA A 17 15.22 -10.89 1.80
CA ALA A 17 14.83 -12.25 2.16
C ALA A 17 14.66 -12.12 3.67
N GLU A 18 13.44 -12.06 4.22
CA GLU A 18 12.59 -13.21 4.44
C GLU A 18 11.14 -12.70 4.60
N TRP A 19 10.26 -13.03 3.65
CA TRP A 19 8.85 -13.19 3.95
C TRP A 19 8.53 -14.65 3.65
N THR A 20 8.64 -15.46 4.69
CA THR A 20 8.10 -16.81 4.70
C THR A 20 6.62 -16.72 4.32
N LEU A 21 6.29 -17.37 3.20
CA LEU A 21 4.92 -17.64 2.77
C LEU A 21 4.20 -18.43 3.87
N ALA A 22 3.52 -17.75 4.76
CA ALA A 22 2.69 -18.36 5.79
C ALA A 22 1.40 -17.55 5.97
N ALA A 23 0.49 -17.67 5.01
CA ALA A 23 -0.90 -17.28 5.20
C ALA A 23 -1.84 -18.03 4.23
N CYS A 24 -1.73 -19.36 4.17
CA CYS A 24 -2.75 -20.22 3.57
C CYS A 24 -2.75 -21.60 4.27
N ALA A 25 -3.15 -21.64 5.54
CA ALA A 25 -3.53 -22.89 6.22
C ALA A 25 -4.35 -22.58 7.49
N THR A 26 -5.64 -22.27 7.34
CA THR A 26 -6.58 -22.59 8.42
C THR A 26 -6.99 -24.04 8.23
N GLY A 27 -6.47 -24.90 9.10
CA GLY A 27 -6.98 -26.25 9.29
C GLY A 27 -5.88 -27.25 9.56
N LEU A 28 -5.55 -27.46 10.84
CA LEU A 28 -5.20 -28.78 11.35
C LEU A 28 -5.80 -28.92 12.76
N ALA A 29 -6.94 -29.60 12.83
CA ALA A 29 -7.27 -30.39 14.01
C ALA A 29 -6.36 -31.62 13.98
N THR A 30 -5.58 -31.84 15.04
CA THR A 30 -4.93 -33.13 15.28
C THR A 30 -4.99 -33.48 16.76
N VAL A 31 -5.94 -34.35 17.12
CA VAL A 31 -5.74 -35.33 18.20
C VAL A 31 -5.89 -36.69 17.54
N GLY A 32 -4.83 -37.49 17.65
CA GLY A 32 -4.66 -38.74 16.93
C GLY A 32 -5.34 -39.93 17.57
N VAL A 33 -5.23 -41.08 16.89
CA VAL A 33 -4.99 -42.44 17.41
C VAL A 33 -4.65 -43.33 16.20
N MET A 34 -3.66 -44.21 16.37
CA MET A 34 -3.22 -45.22 15.41
C MET A 34 -4.21 -46.39 15.35
N GLU A 35 -4.41 -47.01 14.18
CA GLU A 35 -4.26 -48.46 14.05
C GLU A 35 -4.18 -48.94 12.59
N SER A 36 -3.49 -50.06 12.44
CA SER A 36 -3.00 -50.72 11.24
C SER A 36 -4.07 -51.43 10.41
N THR A 37 -3.86 -51.52 9.09
CA THR A 37 -4.06 -52.67 8.15
C THR A 37 -4.45 -52.14 6.76
N LYS A 38 -3.57 -52.30 5.76
CA LYS A 38 -3.49 -53.40 4.79
C LYS A 38 -4.50 -53.26 3.63
N ASP A 39 -3.93 -53.17 2.42
CA ASP A 39 -4.48 -53.32 1.07
C ASP A 39 -5.45 -52.25 0.55
N ARG A 40 -4.97 -51.44 -0.41
CA ARG A 40 -5.64 -50.99 -1.65
C ARG A 40 -4.73 -50.05 -2.46
N GLU A 41 -3.87 -50.66 -3.27
CA GLU A 41 -3.32 -49.99 -4.45
C GLU A 41 -4.47 -49.74 -5.42
N GLY A 42 -4.76 -48.47 -5.71
CA GLY A 42 -5.83 -48.09 -6.66
C GLY A 42 -6.46 -46.71 -6.42
N GLU A 43 -6.28 -46.12 -5.23
CA GLU A 43 -6.96 -44.86 -4.86
C GLU A 43 -5.99 -43.74 -4.43
N GLN A 44 -4.67 -43.94 -4.59
CA GLN A 44 -3.67 -42.88 -4.39
C GLN A 44 -3.36 -42.09 -5.67
N ASP A 45 -3.55 -42.68 -6.87
CA ASP A 45 -3.17 -42.01 -8.12
C ASP A 45 -4.15 -40.91 -8.53
N LYS A 46 -5.44 -41.07 -8.26
CA LYS A 46 -6.42 -39.99 -8.49
C LYS A 46 -6.27 -38.87 -7.47
N ALA A 47 -6.03 -39.19 -6.19
CA ALA A 47 -5.82 -38.18 -5.17
C ALA A 47 -4.52 -37.38 -5.38
N LYS A 48 -3.43 -38.01 -5.83
CA LYS A 48 -2.19 -37.31 -6.21
C LYS A 48 -2.36 -36.53 -7.51
N ALA A 49 -3.02 -37.08 -8.53
CA ALA A 49 -3.30 -36.36 -9.77
C ALA A 49 -4.23 -35.15 -9.55
N ASP A 50 -5.28 -35.28 -8.73
CA ASP A 50 -6.17 -34.18 -8.37
C ASP A 50 -5.47 -33.14 -7.49
N THR A 51 -4.58 -33.55 -6.57
CA THR A 51 -3.78 -32.60 -5.78
C THR A 51 -2.77 -31.85 -6.65
N GLN A 52 -2.17 -32.51 -7.63
CA GLN A 52 -1.23 -31.90 -8.58
C GLN A 52 -1.96 -31.01 -9.60
N THR A 53 -3.20 -31.35 -9.96
CA THR A 53 -4.05 -30.56 -10.86
C THR A 53 -4.61 -29.33 -10.15
N ILE A 54 -4.99 -29.43 -8.87
CA ILE A 54 -5.40 -28.28 -8.04
C ILE A 54 -4.21 -27.38 -7.68
N ALA A 55 -3.01 -27.95 -7.53
CA ALA A 55 -1.78 -27.16 -7.37
C ALA A 55 -1.39 -26.42 -8.66
N SER A 56 -1.65 -27.01 -9.82
CA SER A 56 -1.42 -26.39 -11.14
C SER A 56 -2.50 -25.40 -11.57
N SER A 57 -3.69 -25.42 -10.94
CA SER A 57 -4.78 -24.49 -11.21
C SER A 57 -4.80 -23.28 -10.26
N ARG A 58 -3.85 -23.17 -9.34
CA ARG A 58 -3.53 -21.89 -8.70
C ARG A 58 -2.85 -21.07 -9.77
N THR A 59 -3.65 -20.30 -10.52
CA THR A 59 -3.17 -19.15 -11.28
C THR A 59 -2.11 -18.47 -10.43
N GLU A 60 -0.85 -18.46 -10.89
CA GLU A 60 0.18 -17.64 -10.27
C GLU A 60 -0.48 -16.29 -10.03
N CYS A 61 -0.53 -15.81 -8.77
CA CYS A 61 -1.15 -14.53 -8.47
C CYS A 61 -0.58 -13.53 -9.46
N GLU A 62 -1.44 -12.98 -10.34
CA GLU A 62 -0.98 -12.10 -11.40
C GLU A 62 -0.11 -11.04 -10.77
N LYS A 63 1.16 -11.00 -11.17
CA LYS A 63 2.12 -10.07 -10.59
C LYS A 63 1.57 -8.68 -10.83
N CYS A 64 1.33 -7.94 -9.74
CA CYS A 64 0.78 -6.60 -9.81
C CYS A 64 1.56 -5.74 -10.83
N PRO A 65 0.91 -5.11 -11.82
CA PRO A 65 1.60 -4.37 -12.89
C PRO A 65 2.37 -3.13 -12.39
N ALA A 66 2.08 -2.68 -11.17
CA ALA A 66 2.87 -1.62 -10.53
C ALA A 66 4.26 -2.12 -10.10
N ILE A 67 4.47 -3.42 -9.88
CA ILE A 67 5.79 -3.97 -9.53
C ILE A 67 6.76 -3.66 -10.68
N GLY A 68 7.88 -3.01 -10.35
CA GLY A 68 8.85 -2.49 -11.32
C GLY A 68 8.63 -1.02 -11.71
N ASN A 69 7.45 -0.45 -11.43
CA ASN A 69 7.14 0.96 -11.62
C ASN A 69 7.14 1.77 -10.31
N VAL A 70 7.23 1.08 -9.17
CA VAL A 70 7.27 1.70 -7.83
C VAL A 70 8.70 1.84 -7.33
N THR A 71 9.05 3.04 -6.87
CA THR A 71 10.32 3.34 -6.20
C THR A 71 10.04 4.01 -4.86
N MET A 72 10.73 3.57 -3.81
CA MET A 72 10.71 4.26 -2.52
C MET A 72 11.44 5.60 -2.63
N VAL A 73 10.87 6.66 -2.05
CA VAL A 73 11.48 7.99 -1.96
C VAL A 73 11.34 8.56 -0.55
N TRP A 74 12.19 9.54 -0.23
CA TRP A 74 12.14 10.27 1.04
C TRP A 74 11.47 11.63 0.85
N GLU A 75 10.41 11.90 1.61
CA GLU A 75 9.73 13.20 1.64
C GLU A 75 10.10 13.98 2.89
N LYS A 76 10.33 15.31 2.77
CA LYS A 76 10.58 16.18 3.92
C LYS A 76 9.29 16.45 4.69
N THR A 77 9.33 16.26 6.01
CA THR A 77 8.19 16.42 6.92
C THR A 77 8.20 17.75 7.67
N THR A 78 8.92 18.78 7.19
CA THR A 78 9.12 20.05 7.92
C THR A 78 7.79 20.79 8.22
N SER A 79 6.76 20.58 7.41
CA SER A 79 5.42 21.13 7.59
C SER A 79 4.43 20.17 8.27
N TYR A 80 4.84 18.94 8.58
CA TYR A 80 3.95 17.90 9.08
C TYR A 80 3.84 18.03 10.60
N SER A 81 2.63 17.78 11.12
CA SER A 81 2.44 17.65 12.56
C SER A 81 2.84 16.25 13.04
N GLU A 82 3.20 16.10 14.32
CA GLU A 82 3.52 14.80 14.93
C GLU A 82 2.41 13.77 14.71
N ILE A 83 1.14 14.17 14.84
CA ILE A 83 0.01 13.28 14.61
C ILE A 83 -0.15 12.87 13.15
N THR A 84 0.25 13.72 12.20
CA THR A 84 0.29 13.36 10.77
C THR A 84 1.33 12.26 10.53
N ILE A 85 2.53 12.45 11.06
CA ILE A 85 3.64 11.49 10.93
C ILE A 85 3.26 10.16 11.60
N ALA A 86 2.79 10.18 12.84
CA ALA A 86 2.40 8.98 13.58
C ALA A 86 1.27 8.22 12.88
N TYR A 87 0.27 8.94 12.38
CA TYR A 87 -0.84 8.32 11.66
C TYR A 87 -0.40 7.70 10.34
N GLN A 88 0.43 8.39 9.55
CA GLN A 88 0.98 7.86 8.30
C GLN A 88 1.83 6.61 8.57
N SER A 89 2.77 6.64 9.51
CA SER A 89 3.58 5.48 9.85
C SER A 89 2.73 4.27 10.27
N LYS A 90 1.65 4.48 11.04
CA LYS A 90 0.77 3.38 11.48
C LYS A 90 -0.09 2.82 10.35
N ILE A 91 -0.68 3.67 9.51
CA ILE A 91 -1.60 3.23 8.45
C ILE A 91 -0.85 2.71 7.22
N ALA A 92 0.15 3.47 6.77
CA ALA A 92 0.89 3.21 5.55
C ALA A 92 2.09 2.27 5.76
N GLY A 93 2.49 2.05 7.02
CA GLY A 93 3.65 1.23 7.37
C GLY A 93 4.98 1.90 7.07
N THR A 94 5.00 3.24 6.98
CA THR A 94 6.18 4.01 6.55
C THR A 94 7.19 4.21 7.67
N ILE A 95 8.45 4.21 7.27
CA ILE A 95 9.57 4.57 8.15
C ILE A 95 9.67 6.10 8.24
N TYR A 96 9.74 6.62 9.47
CA TYR A 96 10.02 8.04 9.75
C TYR A 96 11.39 8.20 10.40
N ASN A 97 12.20 9.12 9.89
CA ASN A 97 13.48 9.51 10.47
C ASN A 97 13.37 10.92 11.10
N PRO A 98 13.25 11.01 12.44
CA PRO A 98 13.10 12.29 13.13
C PRO A 98 14.34 13.18 13.07
N LYS A 99 15.55 12.60 12.97
CA LYS A 99 16.79 13.38 12.91
C LYS A 99 16.89 14.20 11.63
N LEU A 100 16.35 13.67 10.53
CA LEU A 100 16.39 14.29 9.21
C LEU A 100 15.06 14.94 8.81
N ASN A 101 14.00 14.76 9.60
CA ASN A 101 12.63 15.18 9.27
C ASN A 101 12.22 14.65 7.88
N ILE A 102 12.40 13.35 7.66
CA ILE A 102 11.99 12.68 6.42
C ILE A 102 11.14 11.46 6.73
N ILE A 103 10.17 11.20 5.87
CA ILE A 103 9.31 10.02 5.92
C ILE A 103 9.37 9.28 4.58
N GLU A 104 9.26 7.96 4.65
CA GLU A 104 9.18 7.09 3.49
C GLU A 104 7.85 7.31 2.76
N THR A 105 7.93 7.46 1.44
CA THR A 105 6.77 7.44 0.53
C THR A 105 7.13 6.64 -0.72
N TRP A 106 6.14 6.41 -1.59
CA TRP A 106 6.27 5.52 -2.73
C TRP A 106 5.85 6.23 -4.01
N LEU A 107 6.78 6.37 -4.96
CA LEU A 107 6.53 6.97 -6.25
C LEU A 107 6.20 5.87 -7.27
N CYS A 108 5.04 5.95 -7.90
CA CYS A 108 4.67 5.11 -9.03
C CYS A 108 4.25 5.99 -10.21
N MET A 109 4.93 5.86 -11.35
CA MET A 109 4.69 6.68 -12.54
C MET A 109 4.61 8.19 -12.24
N ASN A 110 5.60 8.71 -11.49
CA ASN A 110 5.66 10.11 -11.03
C ASN A 110 4.47 10.57 -10.17
N THR A 111 3.79 9.63 -9.51
CA THR A 111 2.70 9.92 -8.57
C THR A 111 3.06 9.36 -7.20
N ASN A 112 3.01 10.20 -6.17
CA ASN A 112 3.37 9.83 -4.80
C ASN A 112 2.19 9.16 -4.08
N PHE A 113 2.53 8.20 -3.22
CA PHE A 113 1.64 7.51 -2.32
C PHE A 113 2.29 7.40 -0.95
N ASP A 114 1.52 7.52 0.11
CA ASP A 114 2.04 7.38 1.47
C ASP A 114 2.53 5.95 1.73
N GLY A 115 1.87 4.91 1.23
CA GLY A 115 2.26 3.51 1.46
C GLY A 115 2.09 2.58 0.27
N TRP A 116 2.79 1.45 0.31
CA TRP A 116 2.76 0.43 -0.74
C TRP A 116 2.70 -1.00 -0.18
N LYS A 117 1.72 -1.78 -0.64
CA LYS A 117 1.51 -3.19 -0.30
C LYS A 117 1.56 -4.04 -1.59
N PRO A 118 2.75 -4.50 -2.03
CA PRO A 118 2.92 -5.15 -3.32
C PRO A 118 2.12 -6.46 -3.46
N ALA A 119 2.04 -7.25 -2.39
CA ALA A 119 1.28 -8.51 -2.38
C ALA A 119 -0.23 -8.31 -2.61
N GLN A 120 -0.75 -7.10 -2.36
CA GLN A 120 -2.16 -6.75 -2.51
C GLN A 120 -2.40 -5.83 -3.73
N CYS A 121 -1.35 -5.46 -4.47
CA CYS A 121 -1.40 -4.42 -5.49
C CYS A 121 -2.09 -3.14 -4.99
N LEU A 122 -1.77 -2.73 -3.75
CA LEU A 122 -2.50 -1.71 -3.02
C LEU A 122 -1.58 -0.57 -2.56
N PHE A 123 -1.89 0.64 -2.97
CA PHE A 123 -1.33 1.87 -2.41
C PHE A 123 -2.17 2.39 -1.25
N LEU A 124 -1.55 3.20 -0.40
CA LEU A 124 -2.18 3.78 0.80
C LEU A 124 -1.95 5.29 0.86
N GLU A 125 -2.94 5.99 1.38
CA GLU A 125 -2.91 7.41 1.74
C GLU A 125 -3.43 7.60 3.16
N ALA A 126 -2.76 8.41 3.95
CA ALA A 126 -3.05 8.65 5.36
C ALA A 126 -3.27 10.15 5.61
N LYS A 127 -4.49 10.51 6.00
CA LYS A 127 -4.91 11.90 6.18
C LYS A 127 -5.34 12.14 7.63
N ALA A 128 -4.47 12.76 8.41
CA ALA A 128 -4.74 13.16 9.78
C ALA A 128 -4.91 14.67 9.91
N LYS A 129 -5.72 15.09 10.89
CA LYS A 129 -5.96 16.50 11.22
C LYS A 129 -6.68 17.28 10.09
N TYR A 130 -7.42 16.60 9.22
CA TYR A 130 -8.12 17.25 8.10
C TYR A 130 -9.45 17.91 8.48
N ASP A 131 -10.14 17.49 9.55
CA ASP A 131 -11.44 18.08 9.91
C ASP A 131 -11.32 19.59 10.24
N GLN A 132 -10.12 20.07 10.59
CA GLN A 132 -9.86 21.50 10.79
C GLN A 132 -10.16 22.35 9.54
N PHE A 133 -10.15 21.75 8.35
CA PHE A 133 -10.47 22.40 7.07
C PHE A 133 -11.96 22.45 6.77
N PHE A 134 -12.81 21.88 7.63
CA PHE A 134 -14.24 21.73 7.39
C PHE A 134 -15.07 22.47 8.45
N LYS A 135 -16.25 22.95 8.04
CA LYS A 135 -17.28 23.50 8.90
C LYS A 135 -18.64 22.99 8.40
N ASN A 136 -19.44 22.41 9.30
CA ASN A 136 -20.75 21.85 8.96
C ASN A 136 -20.72 20.83 7.80
N GLY A 137 -19.69 19.97 7.76
CA GLY A 137 -19.54 18.96 6.71
C GLY A 137 -18.97 19.45 5.38
N GLU A 138 -18.79 20.77 5.22
CA GLU A 138 -18.29 21.37 3.99
C GLU A 138 -16.90 21.99 4.16
N PRO A 139 -16.05 21.97 3.11
CA PRO A 139 -14.76 22.64 3.11
C PRO A 139 -14.93 24.14 3.38
N LYS A 140 -14.14 24.68 4.32
CA LYS A 140 -14.09 26.11 4.60
C LYS A 140 -13.56 26.88 3.38
N ASN A 141 -14.01 28.12 3.18
CA ASN A 141 -13.59 28.96 2.05
C ASN A 141 -12.07 29.06 1.91
N PHE A 142 -11.32 29.21 3.02
CA PHE A 142 -9.85 29.26 2.91
C PHE A 142 -9.26 27.97 2.32
N TYR A 143 -9.86 26.81 2.56
CA TYR A 143 -9.38 25.54 2.03
C TYR A 143 -9.75 25.37 0.55
N LYS A 144 -10.87 25.96 0.10
CA LYS A 144 -11.35 25.91 -1.30
C LYS A 144 -10.77 26.99 -2.19
N ASP A 145 -10.60 28.19 -1.66
CA ASP A 145 -10.48 29.41 -2.46
C ASP A 145 -9.08 30.02 -2.36
N VAL A 146 -8.39 29.87 -1.23
CA VAL A 146 -7.02 30.39 -1.07
C VAL A 146 -6.06 29.51 -1.85
N LYS A 147 -5.45 30.09 -2.88
CA LYS A 147 -4.46 29.42 -3.73
C LYS A 147 -3.12 29.32 -3.01
N LEU A 148 -2.56 28.12 -3.05
CA LEU A 148 -1.19 27.82 -2.62
C LEU A 148 -0.25 28.01 -3.82
N LYS A 149 1.03 27.69 -3.64
CA LYS A 149 1.99 27.69 -4.76
C LYS A 149 1.48 26.82 -5.91
N GLY A 150 1.37 27.39 -7.11
CA GLY A 150 0.88 26.69 -8.30
C GLY A 150 -0.63 26.78 -8.55
N ASP A 151 -1.29 27.87 -8.09
CA ASP A 151 -2.69 28.22 -8.38
C ASP A 151 -3.76 27.19 -7.98
N MET A 152 -3.40 26.24 -7.12
CA MET A 152 -4.32 25.26 -6.53
C MET A 152 -4.59 25.61 -5.07
N SER A 153 -5.86 25.56 -4.65
CA SER A 153 -6.17 25.57 -3.22
C SER A 153 -5.79 24.25 -2.56
N GLY A 154 -5.86 24.19 -1.23
CA GLY A 154 -5.66 22.93 -0.52
C GLY A 154 -6.67 21.86 -0.96
N HIS A 155 -7.92 22.26 -1.21
CA HIS A 155 -8.95 21.37 -1.73
C HIS A 155 -8.63 20.90 -3.15
N ASP A 156 -8.25 21.83 -4.05
CA ASP A 156 -7.87 21.50 -5.43
C ASP A 156 -6.71 20.50 -5.46
N SER A 157 -5.70 20.71 -4.60
CA SER A 157 -4.54 19.84 -4.46
C SER A 157 -4.93 18.41 -4.06
N MET A 158 -5.87 18.27 -3.10
CA MET A 158 -6.37 16.96 -2.66
C MET A 158 -7.11 16.21 -3.78
N ILE A 159 -7.97 16.90 -4.52
CA ILE A 159 -8.68 16.31 -5.67
C ILE A 159 -7.70 15.96 -6.79
N TYR A 160 -6.68 16.79 -7.02
CA TYR A 160 -5.66 16.57 -8.03
C TYR A 160 -4.79 15.36 -7.71
N GLN A 161 -4.40 15.17 -6.43
CA GLN A 161 -3.67 13.98 -5.99
C GLN A 161 -4.48 12.70 -6.27
N ALA A 162 -5.75 12.65 -5.86
CA ALA A 162 -6.64 11.52 -6.12
C ALA A 162 -6.78 11.24 -7.64
N LYS A 163 -6.90 12.30 -8.46
CA LYS A 163 -6.93 12.17 -9.93
C LYS A 163 -5.64 11.55 -10.47
N LYS A 164 -4.47 12.01 -10.03
CA LYS A 164 -3.17 11.46 -10.43
C LYS A 164 -3.03 9.98 -10.05
N GLN A 165 -3.49 9.61 -8.87
CA GLN A 165 -3.49 8.21 -8.43
C GLN A 165 -4.46 7.32 -9.23
N ASN A 166 -5.62 7.86 -9.65
CA ASN A 166 -6.51 7.15 -10.56
C ASN A 166 -5.91 7.00 -11.98
N LEU A 167 -5.03 7.92 -12.42
CA LEU A 167 -4.30 7.75 -13.69
C LEU A 167 -3.27 6.61 -13.61
N VAL A 168 -2.61 6.40 -12.47
CA VAL A 168 -1.75 5.23 -12.26
C VAL A 168 -2.55 3.94 -12.44
N TYR A 169 -3.75 3.88 -11.87
CA TYR A 169 -4.66 2.76 -12.08
C TYR A 169 -5.02 2.52 -13.55
N ILE A 170 -5.43 3.56 -14.27
CA ILE A 170 -5.78 3.45 -15.69
C ILE A 170 -4.58 2.96 -16.52
N ASN A 171 -3.39 3.51 -16.27
CA ASN A 171 -2.19 3.19 -17.02
C ASN A 171 -1.61 1.81 -16.71
N LEU A 172 -1.93 1.25 -15.55
CA LEU A 172 -1.50 -0.07 -15.11
C LEU A 172 -2.68 -1.06 -15.15
N ASN A 173 -3.35 -1.06 -16.30
CA ASN A 173 -4.36 -2.02 -16.70
C ASN A 173 -5.56 -2.14 -15.74
N ASN A 174 -5.92 -1.05 -15.06
CA ASN A 174 -7.01 -1.02 -14.10
C ASN A 174 -6.85 -2.03 -12.94
N VAL A 175 -5.61 -2.28 -12.50
CA VAL A 175 -5.31 -3.23 -11.41
C VAL A 175 -5.06 -2.52 -10.08
N PRO A 176 -4.04 -1.65 -9.93
CA PRO A 176 -3.64 -1.19 -8.60
C PRO A 176 -4.70 -0.32 -7.93
N LYS A 177 -5.03 -0.65 -6.70
CA LYS A 177 -6.01 0.09 -5.88
C LYS A 177 -5.31 1.09 -4.98
N SER A 178 -6.05 2.07 -4.47
CA SER A 178 -5.57 3.06 -3.50
C SER A 178 -6.58 3.19 -2.37
N HIS A 179 -6.14 2.99 -1.12
CA HIS A 179 -6.98 3.23 0.05
C HIS A 179 -6.61 4.53 0.73
N TRP A 180 -7.59 5.42 0.87
CA TRP A 180 -7.45 6.69 1.56
C TRP A 180 -8.06 6.58 2.95
N HIS A 181 -7.21 6.64 3.96
CA HIS A 181 -7.59 6.52 5.36
C HIS A 181 -7.58 7.89 6.00
N PHE A 182 -8.74 8.35 6.45
CA PHE A 182 -8.89 9.59 7.21
C PHE A 182 -9.03 9.27 8.69
N LEU A 183 -8.23 9.94 9.52
CA LEU A 183 -8.30 9.77 10.97
C LEU A 183 -9.66 10.26 11.51
N GLN A 184 -10.20 11.31 10.90
CA GLN A 184 -11.35 12.04 11.43
C GLN A 184 -12.60 11.90 10.53
N PRO A 185 -13.81 11.93 11.12
CA PRO A 185 -15.03 11.51 10.43
C PRO A 185 -15.58 12.55 9.44
N VAL A 186 -15.37 13.85 9.64
CA VAL A 186 -15.96 14.88 8.77
C VAL A 186 -15.29 14.88 7.40
N SER A 187 -13.97 14.91 7.38
CA SER A 187 -13.16 14.81 6.16
C SER A 187 -13.34 13.47 5.47
N TYR A 188 -13.40 12.36 6.22
CA TYR A 188 -13.82 11.06 5.69
C TYR A 188 -15.14 11.16 4.92
N ALA A 189 -16.22 11.61 5.59
CA ALA A 189 -17.55 11.62 5.00
C ALA A 189 -17.61 12.47 3.72
N TYR A 190 -16.92 13.60 3.71
CA TYR A 190 -16.81 14.45 2.54
C TYR A 190 -16.07 13.76 1.39
N PHE A 191 -14.85 13.25 1.64
CA PHE A 191 -14.02 12.67 0.59
C PHE A 191 -14.53 11.30 0.11
N SER A 192 -15.25 10.55 0.94
CA SER A 192 -16.01 9.37 0.49
C SER A 192 -17.01 9.70 -0.63
N ARG A 193 -17.65 10.87 -0.58
CA ARG A 193 -18.54 11.34 -1.66
C ARG A 193 -17.75 11.91 -2.83
N ALA A 194 -16.74 12.73 -2.55
CA ALA A 194 -15.96 13.43 -3.59
C ALA A 194 -15.14 12.48 -4.48
N PHE A 195 -14.73 11.33 -3.96
CA PHE A 195 -13.89 10.35 -4.66
C PHE A 195 -14.67 9.22 -5.34
N THR A 196 -16.00 9.22 -5.31
CA THR A 196 -16.85 8.19 -5.96
C THR A 196 -16.58 8.01 -7.45
N LYS A 197 -16.09 9.05 -8.14
CA LYS A 197 -15.71 9.02 -9.56
C LYS A 197 -14.40 8.28 -9.85
N PHE A 198 -13.63 7.91 -8.83
CA PHE A 198 -12.34 7.24 -8.97
C PHE A 198 -12.47 5.76 -8.62
N ASN A 199 -12.52 4.91 -9.64
CA ASN A 199 -12.83 3.48 -9.50
C ASN A 199 -11.80 2.68 -8.69
N ASN A 200 -10.60 3.22 -8.51
CA ASN A 200 -9.54 2.58 -7.75
C ASN A 200 -9.39 3.09 -6.32
N ILE A 201 -10.08 4.18 -5.96
CA ILE A 201 -9.95 4.81 -4.65
C ILE A 201 -11.09 4.35 -3.75
N LYS A 202 -10.73 3.79 -2.60
CA LYS A 202 -11.67 3.52 -1.51
C LYS A 202 -11.29 4.34 -0.29
N VAL A 203 -12.28 4.99 0.31
CA VAL A 203 -12.08 5.89 1.44
C VAL A 203 -12.57 5.23 2.72
N PHE A 204 -11.77 5.31 3.78
CA PHE A 204 -12.06 4.75 5.10
C PHE A 204 -11.90 5.82 6.19
N ASN A 205 -12.72 5.73 7.24
CA ASN A 205 -12.39 6.35 8.51
C ASN A 205 -11.67 5.31 9.36
N THR A 206 -10.41 5.55 9.70
CA THR A 206 -9.60 4.60 10.46
C THR A 206 -9.06 5.28 11.69
N VAL A 207 -9.69 5.00 12.82
CA VAL A 207 -9.25 5.49 14.13
C VAL A 207 -8.15 4.55 14.65
N ILE A 208 -7.12 5.12 15.27
CA ILE A 208 -5.92 4.39 15.73
C ILE A 208 -5.73 4.47 17.23
#